data_AF-A0A399SXN2-F1
#
_entry.id   AF-A0A399SXN2-F1
#
_cell.length_a   1.000
_cell.length_b   1.000
_cell.length_c   1.000
_cell.angle_alpha   90.00
_cell.angle_beta   90.00
_cell.angle_gamma   90.00
#
_symmetry.space_group_name_H-M   'P 1'
#
loop_
_entity.id
_entity.type
_entity.pdbx_description
1 polymer ?
#
loop_
_entity_poly.entity_id
_entity_poly.type
_entity_poly.pdbx_seq_one_letter_code
_entity_poly.pdbx_strand_id
1 'polypeptide(L)' 'MAINPIELQKHLSGLDYPASKDAIVKKAEESGADSDTLDALRGIADKEYDAPTAINSAVSDAS' A
#
# COMPACT_ATOMS: atom_id res chain seq x y z
N MET A 1 4.56 14.44 -5.83
CA MET A 1 5.10 13.89 -4.58
C MET A 1 5.34 12.40 -4.84
N ALA A 2 6.57 11.90 -4.80
CA ALA A 2 6.82 10.50 -5.16
C ALA A 2 6.67 9.63 -3.92
N ILE A 3 5.74 8.67 -3.95
CA ILE A 3 5.69 7.59 -2.96
C ILE A 3 7.04 6.86 -3.02
N ASN A 4 7.73 6.78 -1.89
CA ASN A 4 8.99 6.06 -1.84
C ASN A 4 8.70 4.56 -1.67
N PRO A 5 9.00 3.71 -2.67
CA PRO A 5 8.73 2.27 -2.61
C PRO A 5 9.36 1.61 -1.38
N ILE A 6 10.54 2.05 -0.98
CA ILE A 6 11.29 1.51 0.16
C ILE A 6 10.56 1.79 1.50
N GLU A 7 10.08 3.02 1.70
CA GLU A 7 9.35 3.39 2.92
C GLU A 7 7.98 2.71 2.96
N LEU A 8 7.30 2.62 1.82
CA LEU A 8 6.05 1.87 1.68
C LEU A 8 6.24 0.39 2.05
N GLN A 9 7.28 -0.24 1.50
CA GLN A 9 7.62 -1.64 1.83
C GLN A 9 7.90 -1.84 3.32
N LYS A 10 8.52 -0.86 3.98
CA LYS A 10 8.82 -0.90 5.41
C LYS A 10 7.55 -0.76 6.26
N HIS A 11 6.65 0.18 5.91
CA HIS A 11 5.36 0.35 6.59
C HIS A 11 4.45 -0.87 6.45
N LEU A 12 4.51 -1.54 5.29
CA LEU A 12 3.74 -2.74 4.99
C LEU A 12 4.48 -4.03 5.36
N SER A 13 5.71 -3.95 5.87
CA SER A 13 6.42 -5.10 6.40
C SER A 13 5.82 -5.51 7.74
N GLY A 14 5.49 -6.79 7.90
CA GLY A 14 4.80 -7.30 9.09
C GLY A 14 3.26 -7.20 9.04
N LEU A 15 2.70 -6.92 7.87
CA LEU A 15 1.30 -7.21 7.58
C LEU A 15 1.17 -8.72 7.29
N ASP A 16 0.17 -9.38 7.85
CA ASP A 16 -0.14 -10.78 7.51
C ASP A 16 -0.73 -10.82 6.10
N TYR A 17 0.01 -11.47 5.19
CA TYR A 17 -0.40 -11.68 3.81
C TYR A 17 -1.08 -13.04 3.66
N PRO A 18 -2.13 -13.18 2.83
CA PRO A 18 -2.70 -12.17 1.92
C PRO A 18 -3.49 -11.05 2.63
N ALA A 19 -3.40 -9.84 2.09
CA ALA A 19 -4.06 -8.65 2.64
C ALA A 19 -4.92 -7.95 1.59
N SER A 20 -6.13 -7.56 1.97
CA SER A 20 -7.06 -6.81 1.10
C SER A 20 -6.68 -5.33 1.03
N LYS A 21 -7.15 -4.63 -0.02
CA LYS A 21 -6.97 -3.18 -0.19
C LYS A 21 -7.26 -2.39 1.09
N ASP A 22 -8.41 -2.63 1.71
CA ASP A 22 -8.79 -1.96 2.96
C ASP A 22 -7.82 -2.22 4.11
N ALA A 23 -7.35 -3.45 4.27
CA ALA A 23 -6.38 -3.80 5.32
C ALA A 23 -5.04 -3.07 5.10
N ILE A 24 -4.62 -2.93 3.84
CA ILE A 24 -3.40 -2.21 3.45
C ILE A 24 -3.54 -0.72 3.70
N VAL A 25 -4.65 -0.10 3.27
CA VAL A 25 -4.95 1.32 3.52
C VAL A 25 -4.95 1.59 5.01
N LYS A 26 -5.65 0.76 5.79
CA LYS A 26 -5.71 0.91 7.24
C LYS A 26 -4.34 0.74 7.89
N LYS A 27 -3.56 -0.27 7.49
CA LYS A 27 -2.21 -0.48 8.03
C LYS A 27 -1.28 0.68 7.67
N ALA A 28 -1.34 1.17 6.44
CA ALA A 28 -0.58 2.33 6.00
C ALA A 28 -0.96 3.57 6.82
N GLU A 29 -2.26 3.79 7.06
CA GLU A 29 -2.77 4.89 7.90
C GLU A 29 -2.25 4.77 9.34
N GLU A 30 -2.33 3.59 9.95
CA GLU A 30 -1.81 3.31 11.29
C GLU A 30 -0.28 3.44 11.38
N SER A 31 0.43 3.14 10.29
CA SER A 31 1.88 3.32 10.18
C SER A 31 2.30 4.78 9.92
N GLY A 32 1.36 5.70 9.71
CA GLY A 32 1.64 7.12 9.45
C GLY A 32 1.99 7.42 8.00
N ALA A 33 1.44 6.67 7.05
CA ALA A 33 1.58 6.98 5.63
C ALA A 33 0.91 8.32 5.29
N ASP A 34 1.57 9.09 4.42
CA ASP A 34 1.04 10.36 3.91
C ASP A 34 -0.29 10.19 3.19
N SER A 35 -1.07 11.27 3.13
CA SER A 35 -2.37 11.31 2.44
C SER A 35 -2.25 10.91 0.97
N ASP A 36 -1.18 11.30 0.27
CA ASP A 36 -0.91 10.87 -1.12
C ASP A 36 -0.77 9.34 -1.23
N THR A 37 -0.14 8.70 -0.24
CA THR A 37 0.02 7.24 -0.20
C THR A 37 -1.32 6.57 0.04
N LEU A 38 -2.12 7.09 0.97
CA LEU A 38 -3.45 6.57 1.24
C LEU A 38 -4.39 6.73 0.04
N ASP A 39 -4.31 7.84 -0.69
CA ASP A 39 -5.12 8.09 -1.88
C ASP A 39 -4.73 7.11 -3.00
N ALA A 40 -3.44 6.94 -3.24
CA ALA A 40 -2.94 5.96 -4.21
C ALA A 40 -3.37 4.52 -3.84
N LEU A 41 -3.26 4.14 -2.56
CA LEU A 41 -3.72 2.85 -2.05
C LEU A 41 -5.24 2.68 -2.13
N ARG A 42 -6.03 3.75 -2.09
CA ARG A 42 -7.49 3.68 -2.30
C ARG A 42 -7.84 3.50 -3.77
N GLY A 43 -6.99 4.02 -4.67
CA GLY A 43 -7.12 3.93 -6.13
C GLY A 43 -6.68 2.59 -6.74
N ILE A 44 -5.94 1.75 -6.03
CA ILE A 44 -5.54 0.43 -6.54
C ILE A 44 -6.72 -0.53 -6.70
N ALA A 45 -6.51 -1.57 -7.52
CA ALA A 45 -7.48 -2.64 -7.71
C ALA A 45 -7.83 -3.32 -6.37
N ASP A 46 -9.12 -3.57 -6.17
CA ASP A 46 -9.64 -4.33 -5.04
C ASP A 46 -9.33 -5.83 -5.23
N LYS A 47 -8.16 -6.22 -4.76
CA LYS A 47 -7.67 -7.59 -4.80
C LYS A 47 -6.87 -7.89 -3.53
N GLU A 48 -6.62 -9.16 -3.31
CA GLU A 48 -5.67 -9.60 -2.30
C GLU A 48 -4.25 -9.39 -2.82
N TYR A 49 -3.42 -8.81 -1.96
CA TYR A 49 -2.01 -8.62 -2.21
C TYR A 49 -1.25 -9.58 -1.31
N ASP A 50 -0.30 -10.30 -1.89
CA ASP A 50 0.47 -11.31 -1.17
C ASP A 50 1.83 -10.77 -0.71
N ALA A 51 2.21 -9.59 -1.18
CA ALA A 51 3.50 -8.97 -0.92
C ALA A 51 3.43 -7.45 -1.07
N PRO A 52 4.29 -6.71 -0.34
CA PRO A 52 4.37 -5.26 -0.47
C PRO A 52 4.86 -4.82 -1.87
N THR A 53 5.58 -5.69 -2.58
CA THR A 53 5.95 -5.47 -3.99
C THR A 53 4.73 -5.41 -4.91
N ALA A 54 3.72 -6.26 -4.68
CA ALA A 54 2.49 -6.26 -5.48
C ALA A 54 1.68 -4.96 -5.29
N ILE A 55 1.71 -4.40 -4.08
CA ILE A 55 1.06 -3.14 -3.74
C ILE A 55 1.77 -1.97 -4.44
N ASN A 56 3.10 -1.93 -4.38
CA ASN A 56 3.89 -0.93 -5.09
C ASN A 56 3.63 -0.94 -6.60
N SER A 57 3.55 -2.13 -7.20
CA SER A 57 3.19 -2.27 -8.62
C SER A 57 1.79 -1.74 -8.88
N ALA A 58 0.80 -2.08 -8.05
CA ALA A 58 -0.57 -1.63 -8.25
C ALA A 58 -0.75 -0.11 -8.06
N VAL A 59 -0.03 0.49 -7.11
CA VAL A 59 0.05 1.95 -6.94
C VAL A 59 0.67 2.60 -8.18
N SER A 60 1.75 2.02 -8.71
CA SER A 60 2.42 2.52 -9.93
C SER A 60 1.51 2.42 -11.16
N ASP A 61 0.69 1.38 -11.26
CA ASP A 61 -0.33 1.21 -12.32
C ASP A 61 -1.52 2.16 -12.15
N ALA A 62 -1.86 2.55 -10.91
CA ALA A 62 -2.98 3.45 -10.59
C ALA A 62 -2.59 4.95 -10.63
N SER A 63 -1.30 5.27 -10.84
CA SER A 63 -0.73 6.63 -10.86
C SER A 63 -0.85 7.33 -12.20
#